data_AF-A0A2V9BGV8-F1
#
_entry.id   AF-A0A2V9BGV8-F1
#
_cell.length_a   1.000
_cell.length_b   1.000
_cell.length_c   1.000
_cell.angle_alpha   90.00
_cell.angle_beta   90.00
_cell.angle_gamma   90.00
#
_symmetry.space_group_name_H-M   'P 1'
#
loop_
_entity.id
_entity.type
_entity.pdbx_description
1 polymer ?
#
loop_
_entity_poly.entity_id
_entity_poly.type
_entity_poly.pdbx_seq_one_letter_code
_entity_poly.pdbx_strand_id
1 'polypeptide(L)'
;MWPASLAGLMSTAVIFGTDMFSLTVGRPGLRLAPQATSTEVMGFIRLSGDKRMPIWGILALLSNLLLVLFSGSRHRTFYLLSLSMLILFVVIYDRL
;
A
#
# COMPACT_ATOMS: atom_id res chain seq x y z
N MET A 1 -5.07 -16.61 13.89
CA MET A 1 -4.57 -15.21 13.97
C MET A 1 -3.29 -15.01 13.15
N TRP A 2 -2.29 -15.90 13.23
CA TRP A 2 -1.03 -15.77 12.47
C TRP A 2 -1.17 -15.55 10.95
N PRO A 3 -2.07 -16.25 10.21
CA PRO A 3 -2.20 -16.05 8.77
C PRO A 3 -2.70 -14.66 8.40
N ALA A 4 -3.63 -14.09 9.18
CA ALA A 4 -4.15 -12.75 8.96
C ALA A 4 -3.07 -11.68 9.23
N SER A 5 -2.29 -11.84 10.31
CA SER A 5 -1.16 -10.95 10.58
C SER A 5 -0.11 -10.99 9.47
N LEU A 6 0.20 -12.18 8.96
CA LEU A 6 1.17 -12.34 7.87
C LEU A 6 0.66 -11.72 6.57
N ALA A 7 -0.60 -11.97 6.20
CA ALA A 7 -1.21 -11.38 5.01
C ALA A 7 -1.24 -9.85 5.10
N GLY A 8 -1.60 -9.29 6.26
CA GLY A 8 -1.56 -7.85 6.50
C GLY A 8 -0.16 -7.27 6.36
N LEU A 9 0.84 -7.91 6.98
CA LEU A 9 2.24 -7.47 6.93
C LEU A 9 2.79 -7.50 5.50
N MET A 10 2.56 -8.59 4.76
CA MET A 10 3.03 -8.73 3.39
C MET A 10 2.36 -7.72 2.46
N SER A 11 1.07 -7.50 2.63
CA SER A 11 0.32 -6.51 1.83
C SER A 11 0.88 -5.10 2.03
N THR A 12 1.08 -4.69 3.29
CA THR A 12 1.66 -3.38 3.61
C THR A 12 3.11 -3.28 3.13
N ALA A 13 3.90 -4.36 3.23
CA ALA A 13 5.27 -4.39 2.75
C ALA A 13 5.37 -4.22 1.23
N VAL A 14 4.43 -4.79 0.45
CA VAL A 14 4.37 -4.60 -1.00
C VAL A 14 4.05 -3.15 -1.37
N ILE A 15 3.07 -2.53 -0.69
CA ILE A 15 2.73 -1.11 -0.92
C ILE A 15 3.94 -0.23 -0.61
N PHE A 16 4.51 -0.38 0.59
CA PHE A 16 5.68 0.39 1.02
C PHE A 16 6.90 0.18 0.11
N GLY A 17 7.16 -1.06 -0.30
CA GLY A 17 8.25 -1.39 -1.20
C GLY A 17 8.11 -0.76 -2.59
N THR A 18 6.87 -0.69 -3.10
CA THR A 18 6.57 -0.05 -4.39
C THR A 18 6.80 1.46 -4.33
N ASP A 19 6.38 2.10 -3.23
CA ASP A 19 6.61 3.54 -3.01
C ASP A 19 8.10 3.85 -2.86
N MET A 20 8.80 3.06 -2.05
CA MET A 20 10.24 3.20 -1.85
C MET A 20 11.00 2.99 -3.16
N PHE A 21 10.68 1.96 -3.95
CA PHE A 21 11.29 1.78 -5.27
C PHE A 21 11.03 2.98 -6.18
N SER A 22 9.80 3.47 -6.24
CA SER A 22 9.42 4.60 -7.09
C SER A 22 10.15 5.89 -6.70
N LEU A 23 10.35 6.13 -5.40
CA LEU A 23 11.05 7.30 -4.89
C LEU A 23 12.58 7.19 -5.04
N THR A 24 13.15 6.02 -4.72
CA THR A 24 14.61 5.84 -4.59
C THR A 24 15.28 5.43 -5.90
N VAL A 25 14.59 4.69 -6.76
CA VAL A 25 15.15 4.15 -8.01
C VAL A 25 14.39 4.68 -9.22
N GLY A 26 13.06 4.58 -9.22
CA GLY A 26 12.22 4.95 -10.35
C GLY A 26 12.35 6.43 -10.72
N ARG A 27 12.17 7.34 -9.76
CA ARG A 27 12.23 8.78 -9.98
C ARG A 27 13.62 9.25 -10.43
N PRO A 28 14.75 8.83 -9.81
CA PRO A 28 16.08 9.16 -10.33
C PRO A 28 16.34 8.59 -11.73
N GLY A 29 15.94 7.33 -12.00
CA GLY A 29 16.12 6.71 -13.31
C GLY A 29 15.36 7.46 -14.41
N LEU A 30 14.11 7.84 -14.15
CA LEU A 30 13.30 8.63 -15.07
C LEU A 30 13.85 10.04 -15.31
N ARG A 31 14.62 10.62 -14.38
CA ARG A 31 15.27 11.93 -14.58
C ARG A 31 16.42 11.90 -15.59
N LEU A 32 16.98 10.72 -15.88
CA LEU A 32 18.06 10.57 -16.86
C LEU A 32 17.54 10.54 -18.30
N ALA A 33 16.25 10.23 -18.49
CA ALA A 33 15.62 10.19 -19.80
C ALA A 33 15.04 11.56 -20.21
N PRO A 34 14.82 11.81 -21.52
CA PRO A 34 14.13 13.00 -21.99
C PRO A 34 12.73 13.13 -21.39
N GLN A 35 12.30 14.35 -21.08
CA GLN A 35 11.05 14.64 -20.37
C GLN A 35 9.82 13.98 -20.99
N ALA A 36 9.73 13.92 -22.33
CA ALA A 36 8.62 13.28 -23.03
C ALA A 36 8.56 11.77 -22.74
N THR A 37 9.69 11.07 -22.88
CA THR A 37 9.82 9.63 -22.59
C THR A 37 9.54 9.35 -21.12
N SER A 38 10.06 10.17 -20.20
CA SER A 38 9.84 9.99 -18.76
C SER A 38 8.36 10.14 -18.38
N THR A 39 7.65 11.06 -19.04
CA THR A 39 6.22 11.28 -18.82
C THR A 39 5.40 10.12 -19.34
N GLU A 40 5.71 9.61 -20.53
CA GLU A 40 5.02 8.47 -21.14
C GLU A 40 5.23 7.17 -20.33
N VAL A 41 6.48 6.88 -19.95
CA VAL A 41 6.80 5.70 -19.13
C VAL A 41 6.12 5.79 -17.75
N MET A 42 6.15 6.95 -17.10
CA MET A 42 5.42 7.16 -15.85
C MET A 42 3.91 6.98 -16.03
N GLY A 43 3.35 7.42 -17.16
CA GLY A 43 1.95 7.20 -17.51
C GLY A 43 1.59 5.71 -17.57
N PHE A 44 2.40 4.89 -18.24
CA PHE A 44 2.20 3.44 -18.29
C PHE A 44 2.37 2.75 -16.94
N ILE A 45 3.36 3.18 -16.14
CA ILE A 45 3.58 2.67 -14.78
C ILE A 45 2.35 2.97 -13.92
N ARG A 46 1.82 4.20 -13.99
CA ARG A 46 0.62 4.59 -13.23
C ARG A 46 -0.62 3.82 -13.66
N LEU A 47 -0.88 3.72 -14.96
CA LEU A 47 -1.99 2.92 -15.50
C LEU A 47 -1.96 1.46 -14.99
N SER A 48 -0.76 0.88 -14.96
CA SER A 48 -0.55 -0.50 -14.49
C SER A 48 -0.64 -0.62 -12.97
N GLY A 49 -0.09 0.38 -12.26
CA GLY A 49 -0.03 0.46 -10.81
C GLY A 49 -1.42 0.65 -10.19
N ASP A 50 -2.19 1.62 -10.68
CA ASP A 50 -3.52 1.96 -10.16
C ASP A 50 -4.51 0.79 -10.30
N LYS A 51 -4.32 -0.07 -11.32
CA LYS A 51 -5.11 -1.30 -11.48
C LYS A 51 -4.81 -2.36 -10.41
N ARG A 52 -3.58 -2.39 -9.87
CA ARG A 52 -3.09 -3.46 -8.98
C ARG A 52 -3.00 -3.02 -7.51
N MET A 53 -2.72 -1.75 -7.23
CA MET A 53 -2.55 -1.23 -5.88
C MET A 53 -3.78 -1.42 -4.97
N PRO A 54 -5.04 -1.25 -5.44
CA PRO A 54 -6.22 -1.44 -4.59
C PRO A 54 -6.31 -2.85 -3.99
N ILE A 55 -5.82 -3.87 -4.70
CA ILE A 55 -5.85 -5.27 -4.26
C ILE A 55 -5.05 -5.42 -2.95
N TRP A 56 -3.84 -4.86 -2.90
CA TRP A 56 -2.98 -4.92 -1.71
C TRP A 56 -3.55 -4.11 -0.55
N GLY A 57 -4.14 -2.94 -0.84
CA GLY A 57 -4.82 -2.12 0.18
C GLY A 57 -6.01 -2.84 0.81
N ILE A 58 -6.86 -3.47 -0.01
CA ILE A 58 -8.00 -4.26 0.45
C ILE A 58 -7.53 -5.47 1.29
N LEU A 59 -6.48 -6.17 0.85
CA LEU A 59 -5.96 -7.33 1.57
C LEU A 59 -5.42 -6.94 2.96
N ALA A 60 -4.74 -5.79 3.05
CA ALA A 60 -4.28 -5.24 4.33
C ALA A 60 -5.44 -4.79 5.23
N LEU A 61 -6.50 -4.19 4.68
CA LEU A 61 -7.71 -3.80 5.42
C LEU A 61 -8.43 -5.02 6.00
N LEU A 62 -8.73 -6.01 5.15
CA LEU A 62 -9.43 -7.24 5.56
C LEU A 62 -8.63 -7.99 6.64
N SER A 63 -7.31 -8.08 6.47
CA SER A 63 -6.42 -8.70 7.44
C SER A 63 -6.48 -8.00 8.81
N ASN A 64 -6.42 -6.67 8.83
CA ASN A 64 -6.52 -5.91 10.08
C ASN A 64 -7.92 -5.98 10.71
N LEU A 65 -8.98 -5.97 9.90
CA LEU A 65 -10.35 -6.09 10.38
C LEU A 65 -10.57 -7.43 11.10
N LEU A 66 -10.09 -8.53 10.50
CA LEU A 66 -10.12 -9.85 11.12
C LEU A 66 -9.36 -9.86 12.45
N LEU A 67 -8.20 -9.19 12.53
CA LEU A 67 -7.44 -9.11 13.78
C LEU A 67 -8.17 -8.29 14.85
N VAL A 68 -8.86 -7.21 14.50
CA VAL A 68 -9.69 -6.43 15.44
C VAL A 68 -10.86 -7.25 16.00
N LEU A 69 -11.49 -8.07 15.16
CA LEU A 69 -12.66 -8.88 15.52
C LEU A 69 -12.31 -10.09 16.39
N PHE A 70 -11.19 -10.75 16.08
CA PHE A 70 -10.81 -12.02 16.71
C PHE A 70 -9.69 -11.89 17.77
N SER A 71 -9.13 -10.71 18.00
CA SER A 71 -8.11 -10.50 19.04
C SER A 71 -8.70 -10.18 20.41
N GLY A 72 -8.09 -10.75 21.46
CA GLY A 72 -8.41 -10.43 22.85
C GLY A 72 -8.10 -8.97 23.22
N SER A 73 -8.74 -8.50 24.30
CA SER A 73 -8.72 -7.11 24.80
C SER A 73 -7.33 -6.43 24.78
N ARG A 74 -6.27 -7.15 25.17
CA ARG A 74 -4.90 -6.62 25.35
C ARG A 74 -4.26 -6.07 24.06
N HIS A 75 -4.56 -6.64 22.89
CA HIS A 75 -3.89 -6.27 21.63
C HIS A 75 -4.79 -5.53 20.64
N ARG A 76 -6.08 -5.38 20.98
CA ARG A 76 -7.11 -4.82 20.10
C ARG A 76 -6.82 -3.37 19.70
N THR A 77 -6.23 -2.58 20.61
CA THR A 77 -5.85 -1.18 20.34
C THR A 77 -4.84 -1.05 19.21
N PHE A 78 -3.86 -1.95 19.12
CA PHE A 78 -2.85 -1.92 18.04
C PHE A 78 -3.49 -2.22 16.67
N TYR A 79 -4.40 -3.18 16.61
CA TYR A 79 -5.11 -3.51 15.36
C TYR A 79 -6.06 -2.39 14.94
N LEU A 80 -6.73 -1.73 15.88
CA LEU A 80 -7.58 -0.56 15.60
C LEU A 80 -6.77 0.63 15.07
N LEU A 81 -5.60 0.90 15.67
CA LEU A 81 -4.71 1.96 15.20
C LEU A 81 -4.20 1.66 13.78
N SER A 82 -3.74 0.44 13.54
CA SER A 82 -3.30 -0.03 12.22
C SER A 82 -4.40 0.09 11.17
N LEU A 83 -5.62 -0.36 11.50
CA LEU A 83 -6.79 -0.25 10.63
C LEU A 83 -7.16 1.21 10.32
N SER A 84 -7.12 2.09 11.33
CA SER A 84 -7.41 3.51 11.15
C SER A 84 -6.40 4.18 10.22
N MET A 85 -5.12 3.87 10.37
CA MET A 85 -4.06 4.40 9.50
C MET A 85 -4.20 3.90 8.06
N LEU A 86 -4.66 2.65 7.89
CA LEU A 86 -4.87 2.06 6.57
C LEU A 86 -6.11 2.62 5.87
N ILE A 87 -7.18 2.90 6.61
CA ILE A 87 -8.34 3.65 6.10
C ILE A 87 -7.90 5.05 5.67
N LEU A 88 -7.14 5.75 6.50
CA LEU A 88 -6.60 7.07 6.16
C LEU A 88 -5.78 7.01 4.86
N PHE A 89 -4.90 6.02 4.72
CA PHE A 89 -4.12 5.80 3.50
C PHE A 89 -5.00 5.62 2.27
N VAL A 90 -6.02 4.74 2.35
CA VAL A 90 -6.94 4.50 1.22
C VAL A 90 -7.75 5.76 0.87
N VAL A 91 -8.23 6.49 1.88
CA VAL A 91 -8.96 7.75 1.66
C VAL A 91 -8.06 8.80 1.02
N ILE A 92 -6.81 8.94 1.45
CA ILE A 92 -5.86 9.87 0.83
C ILE A 92 -5.58 9.43 -0.61
N TYR A 93 -5.33 8.14 -0.85
CA TYR A 93 -5.02 7.60 -2.18
C TYR A 93 -6.18 7.74 -3.17
N ASP A 94 -7.43 7.59 -2.73
CA ASP A 94 -8.60 7.80 -3.59
C ASP A 94 -8.83 9.30 -3.92
N ARG A 95 -8.35 10.20 -3.06
CA ARG A 95 -8.59 11.65 -3.16
C ARG A 95 -7.49 12.43 -3.90
N LEU A 96 -6.32 11.83 -4.13
CA LEU A 96 -5.12 12.45 -4.71
C LEU A 96 -4.71 11.76 -6.01
#